data_AF-A0A978SXU9-F1
#
_entry.id   AF-A0A978SXU9-F1
#
_cell.length_a   1.000
_cell.length_b   1.000
_cell.length_c   1.000
_cell.angle_alpha   90.00
_cell.angle_beta   90.00
_cell.angle_gamma   90.00
#
_symmetry.space_group_name_H-M   'P 1'
#
loop_
_entity.id
_entity.type
_entity.pdbx_description
1 polymer ?
#
loop_
_entity_poly.entity_id
_entity_poly.type
_entity_poly.pdbx_seq_one_letter_code
_entity_poly.pdbx_strand_id
1 'polypeptide(L)'
;MKNKLLDWLNLFLVADVFLVLFSFAWLAIAVIAQAAKLNLGIELWYKLWQPVFTPAIGILIVGALLSGIISWVAKRLNPGS
;
A
#
# COMPACT_ATOMS: atom_id res chain seq x y z
N MET A 1 18.39 -19.66 0.62
CA MET A 1 18.00 -18.52 1.49
C MET A 1 17.28 -17.39 0.73
N LYS A 2 17.57 -17.14 -0.56
CA LYS A 2 16.93 -16.08 -1.38
C LYS A 2 15.39 -16.16 -1.48
N ASN A 3 14.82 -17.36 -1.57
CA ASN A 3 13.36 -17.54 -1.69
C ASN A 3 12.62 -17.03 -0.44
N LYS A 4 13.15 -17.28 0.76
CA LYS A 4 12.55 -16.80 2.01
C LYS A 4 12.48 -15.27 2.10
N LEU A 5 13.44 -14.55 1.52
CA LEU A 5 13.42 -13.08 1.49
C LEU A 5 12.36 -12.56 0.53
N LEU A 6 12.20 -13.19 -0.63
CA LEU A 6 11.15 -12.83 -1.59
C LEU A 6 9.76 -13.14 -1.03
N ASP A 7 9.59 -14.27 -0.32
CA ASP A 7 8.33 -14.64 0.33
C ASP A 7 7.97 -13.64 1.44
N TRP A 8 8.94 -13.22 2.26
CA TRP A 8 8.73 -12.20 3.29
C TRP A 8 8.41 -10.82 2.70
N LEU A 9 9.10 -10.42 1.63
CA LEU A 9 8.81 -9.17 0.92
C LEU A 9 7.41 -9.19 0.32
N ASN A 10 6.99 -10.32 -0.26
CA ASN A 10 5.64 -10.47 -0.81
C ASN A 10 4.58 -10.38 0.30
N LEU A 11 4.79 -11.07 1.43
CA LEU A 11 3.89 -10.98 2.58
C LEU A 11 3.82 -9.56 3.15
N PHE A 12 4.95 -8.86 3.21
CA PHE A 12 5.00 -7.46 3.62
C PHE A 12 4.23 -6.56 2.65
N LEU A 13 4.42 -6.70 1.33
CA LEU A 13 3.66 -5.94 0.33
C LEU A 13 2.16 -6.20 0.42
N VAL A 14 1.76 -7.46 0.58
CA VAL A 14 0.35 -7.83 0.74
C VAL A 14 -0.23 -7.18 2.00
N ALA A 15 0.47 -7.26 3.13
CA ALA A 15 0.06 -6.60 4.36
C ALA A 15 -0.03 -5.07 4.20
N ASP A 16 0.91 -4.46 3.47
CA ASP A 16 0.93 -3.03 3.17
C ASP A 16 -0.27 -2.59 2.31
N VAL A 17 -0.64 -3.37 1.29
CA VAL A 17 -1.87 -3.14 0.50
C VAL A 17 -3.10 -3.17 1.39
N PHE A 18 -3.21 -4.18 2.27
CA PHE A 18 -4.34 -4.26 3.19
C PHE A 18 -4.38 -3.10 4.18
N LEU A 19 -3.22 -2.63 4.66
CA LEU A 19 -3.10 -1.47 5.53
C LEU A 19 -3.63 -0.20 4.83
N VAL A 20 -3.23 0.02 3.58
CA VAL A 20 -3.71 1.16 2.78
C VAL A 20 -5.21 1.06 2.55
N LEU A 21 -5.73 -0.11 2.16
CA LEU A 21 -7.18 -0.31 1.98
C LEU A 21 -7.97 -0.10 3.28
N PHE A 22 -7.45 -0.60 4.40
CA PHE A 22 -8.04 -0.40 5.72
C PHE A 22 -8.06 1.08 6.11
N SER A 23 -7.00 1.82 5.78
CA SER A 23 -6.94 3.27 5.98
C SER A 23 -8.06 4.00 5.23
N PHE A 24 -8.36 3.60 3.99
CA PHE A 24 -9.48 4.15 3.23
C PHE A 24 -10.84 3.83 3.86
N ALA A 25 -11.03 2.59 4.32
CA ALA A 25 -12.26 2.21 5.02
C ALA A 25 -12.43 3.00 6.34
N TRP A 26 -11.34 3.16 7.10
CA TRP A 26 -11.32 3.97 8.31
C TRP A 26 -11.67 5.43 8.01
N LEU A 27 -11.10 6.01 6.95
CA LEU A 27 -11.42 7.37 6.52
C LEU A 27 -12.92 7.52 6.24
N ALA A 28 -13.52 6.59 5.50
CA ALA A 28 -14.95 6.63 5.20
C ALA A 28 -15.82 6.62 6.47
N ILE A 29 -15.50 5.73 7.43
CA ILE A 29 -16.19 5.66 8.72
C ILE A 29 -15.97 6.95 9.53
N ALA A 30 -14.73 7.46 9.56
CA ALA A 30 -14.37 8.66 10.30
C ALA A 30 -15.05 9.92 9.75
N VAL A 31 -15.22 10.03 8.43
CA VAL A 31 -15.98 11.13 7.79
C VAL A 31 -17.46 11.07 8.18
N ILE A 32 -18.07 9.87 8.18
CA ILE A 32 -19.45 9.68 8.63
C ILE A 32 -19.60 10.02 10.12
N ALA A 33 -18.65 9.61 10.95
CA ALA A 33 -18.63 9.93 12.38
C ALA A 33 -18.43 11.43 12.64
N GLN A 34 -17.61 12.10 11.84
CA GLN A 34 -17.39 13.55 11.94
C GLN A 34 -18.67 14.34 11.59
N ALA A 35 -19.47 13.87 10.63
CA ALA A 35 -20.79 14.43 10.35
C ALA A 35 -21.76 14.30 11.55
N ALA A 36 -21.59 13.26 12.37
CA ALA A 36 -22.30 13.07 13.64
C ALA A 36 -21.69 13.86 14.82
N LYS A 37 -20.74 14.78 14.58
CA LYS A 37 -19.94 15.50 15.59
C LYS A 37 -19.15 14.60 16.56
N LEU A 38 -18.93 13.34 16.18
CA LEU A 38 -18.13 12.40 16.95
C LEU A 38 -16.69 12.42 16.43
N ASN A 39 -15.75 12.93 17.24
CA ASN A 39 -14.32 13.01 16.94
C ASN A 39 -13.59 11.65 17.05
N LEU A 40 -14.21 10.56 16.59
CA LEU A 40 -13.78 9.20 16.96
C LEU A 40 -12.58 8.64 16.20
N GLY A 41 -11.95 9.41 15.30
CA GLY A 41 -10.74 8.89 14.65
C GLY A 41 -10.19 9.66 13.47
N ILE A 42 -10.83 10.76 13.04
CA ILE A 42 -10.34 11.55 11.89
C ILE A 42 -9.00 12.23 12.21
N GLU A 43 -8.83 12.80 13.42
CA GLU A 43 -7.56 13.41 13.84
C GLU A 43 -6.43 12.39 13.96
N LEU A 44 -6.73 11.22 14.52
CA LEU A 44 -5.75 10.13 14.60
C LEU A 44 -5.37 9.66 13.20
N TRP A 45 -6.34 9.53 12.30
CA TRP A 45 -6.09 9.15 10.91
C TRP A 45 -5.19 10.17 10.21
N TYR A 46 -5.44 11.48 10.35
CA TYR A 46 -4.58 12.52 9.78
C TYR A 46 -3.16 12.48 10.35
N LYS A 47 -3.02 12.24 11.66
CA LYS A 47 -1.71 12.08 12.30
C LYS A 47 -0.96 10.84 11.81
N LEU A 48 -1.67 9.74 11.54
CA LEU A 48 -1.10 8.51 10.99
C LEU A 48 -0.83 8.61 9.48
N TRP A 49 -1.45 9.55 8.79
CA TRP A 49 -1.31 9.73 7.36
C TRP A 49 0.12 10.02 6.91
N GLN A 50 0.77 11.02 7.51
CA GLN A 50 2.15 11.38 7.19
C GLN A 50 3.16 10.25 7.50
N PRO A 51 3.20 9.67 8.71
CA PRO A 51 4.22 8.69 9.09
C PRO A 51 3.92 7.25 8.67
N VAL A 52 2.67 6.86 8.40
CA VAL A 52 2.29 5.47 8.11
C VAL A 52 1.76 5.33 6.69
N PHE A 53 0.69 6.04 6.35
CA PHE A 53 -0.01 5.81 5.07
C PHE A 53 0.75 6.36 3.86
N THR A 54 1.37 7.53 3.97
CA THR A 54 2.17 8.14 2.90
C THR A 54 3.36 7.25 2.50
N PRO A 55 4.21 6.76 3.43
CA PRO A 55 5.30 5.86 3.06
C PRO A 55 4.81 4.49 2.57
N ALA A 56 3.75 3.92 3.16
CA ALA A 56 3.11 2.69 2.68
C ALA A 56 2.72 2.79 1.19
N ILE A 57 1.95 3.82 0.83
CA ILE A 57 1.56 4.09 -0.56
C ILE A 57 2.79 4.25 -1.46
N GLY A 58 3.84 4.92 -0.98
CA GLY A 58 5.10 5.05 -1.69
C GLY A 58 5.75 3.70 -2.02
N ILE A 59 5.76 2.77 -1.07
CA ILE A 59 6.28 1.40 -1.26
C ILE A 59 5.44 0.65 -2.28
N LEU A 60 4.11 0.76 -2.22
CA LEU A 60 3.22 0.14 -3.22
C LEU A 60 3.47 0.66 -4.63
N ILE A 61 3.61 1.98 -4.79
CA ILE A 61 3.89 2.60 -6.09
C ILE A 61 5.26 2.14 -6.61
N VAL A 62 6.31 2.18 -5.79
CA VAL A 62 7.64 1.73 -6.19
C VAL A 62 7.64 0.24 -6.53
N GLY A 63 6.97 -0.60 -5.74
CA GLY A 63 6.84 -2.02 -6.00
C GLY A 63 6.11 -2.31 -7.31
N ALA A 64 5.01 -1.59 -7.58
CA ALA A 64 4.26 -1.71 -8.83
C ALA A 64 5.09 -1.23 -10.04
N LEU A 65 5.83 -0.12 -9.90
CA LEU A 65 6.70 0.42 -10.94
C LEU A 65 7.84 -0.54 -11.27
N LEU A 66 8.54 -1.07 -10.25
CA LEU A 66 9.59 -2.06 -10.45
C LEU A 66 9.04 -3.30 -11.13
N SER A 67 7.89 -3.81 -10.69
CA SER A 67 7.23 -4.98 -11.31
C SER A 67 6.87 -4.72 -12.78
N GLY A 68 6.37 -3.52 -13.08
CA GLY A 68 6.05 -3.09 -14.45
C GLY A 68 7.29 -2.98 -15.33
N ILE A 69 8.34 -2.32 -14.85
CA ILE A 69 9.62 -2.15 -15.57
C ILE A 69 10.27 -3.51 -15.83
N ILE A 70 10.35 -4.37 -14.82
CA ILE A 70 10.93 -5.72 -14.94
C ILE A 70 10.14 -6.53 -15.98
N SER A 71 8.81 -6.49 -15.93
CA SER A 71 7.95 -7.18 -16.91
C SER A 71 8.15 -6.64 -18.33
N TRP A 72 8.26 -5.33 -18.49
CA TRP A 72 8.51 -4.69 -19.78
C TRP A 72 9.87 -5.07 -20.35
N VAL A 73 10.94 -5.02 -19.54
CA VAL A 73 12.28 -5.45 -19.94
C VAL A 73 12.29 -6.94 -20.27
N ALA A 74 11.68 -7.78 -19.44
CA ALA A 74 11.61 -9.23 -19.67
C ALA A 74 10.90 -9.58 -20.99
N LYS A 75 9.76 -8.92 -21.30
CA LYS A 75 9.07 -9.08 -22.58
C LYS A 75 9.92 -8.62 -23.77
N ARG A 76 10.74 -7.57 -23.58
CA ARG A 76 11.59 -7.05 -24.64
C ARG A 76 12.83 -7.91 -24.90
N LEU A 77 13.33 -8.61 -23.87
CA LEU A 77 14.46 -9.53 -23.95
C LEU A 77 14.05 -10.94 -24.41
N ASN A 78 12.80 -11.35 -24.18
CA ASN A 78 12.21 -12.59 -24.70
C ASN A 78 10.99 -12.29 -25.60
N PRO A 79 11.21 -11.76 -26.82
CA PRO A 79 10.11 -11.46 -27.75
C PRO A 79 9.54 -12.71 -28.46
N GLY A 80 10.03 -13.91 -28.17
CA GLY A 80 9.50 -15.16 -28.76
C GLY A 80 9.85 -16.40 -27.97
N SER A 81 8.82 -17.09 -27.47
CA SER A 81 8.79 -18.54 -27.27
C SER A 81 7.52 -19.06 -27.92
#